data_AF-A0A7C3TX63-F1
#
_entry.id   AF-A0A7C3TX63-F1
#
_cell.length_a   1.000
_cell.length_b   1.000
_cell.length_c   1.000
_cell.angle_alpha   90.00
_cell.angle_beta   90.00
_cell.angle_gamma   90.00
#
_symmetry.space_group_name_H-M   'P 1'
#
loop_
_entity.id
_entity.type
_entity.pdbx_description
1 polymer ?
#
loop_
_entity_poly.entity_id
_entity_poly.type
_entity_poly.pdbx_seq_one_letter_code
_entity_poly.pdbx_strand_id
1 'polypeptide(L)'
;MAGRPLGIITFGIFLATCGTAGILHATGLITFWDIFSTIAIMNGVWLLILAAVKHASPAKYEMEAFTVAIWGVIILGGGLSWLLLGRTSSLIAICTFIVTLGIIAVIAGARAWGSG
;
A
#
# COMPACT_ATOMS: atom_id res chain seq x y z
N MET A 1 -8.55 -6.06 -28.57
CA MET A 1 -8.32 -5.50 -27.22
C MET A 1 -8.12 -6.65 -26.23
N ALA A 2 -6.90 -7.18 -26.10
CA ALA A 2 -6.58 -8.22 -25.12
C ALA A 2 -6.06 -7.55 -23.85
N GLY A 3 -6.99 -7.15 -22.97
CA GLY A 3 -6.67 -6.64 -21.65
C GLY A 3 -6.05 -7.77 -20.82
N ARG A 4 -4.83 -7.57 -20.33
CA ARG A 4 -4.18 -8.51 -19.40
C ARG A 4 -5.13 -8.75 -18.20
N PRO A 5 -5.14 -9.94 -17.59
CA PRO A 5 -5.99 -10.26 -16.43
C PRO A 5 -5.59 -9.53 -15.14
N LEU A 6 -4.96 -8.35 -15.21
CA LEU A 6 -4.51 -7.55 -14.06
C LEU A 6 -5.66 -7.12 -13.15
N GLY A 7 -6.84 -6.87 -13.71
CA GLY A 7 -8.05 -6.60 -12.93
C GLY A 7 -8.44 -7.83 -12.09
N ILE A 8 -8.42 -9.01 -12.71
CA ILE A 8 -8.75 -10.28 -12.04
C ILE A 8 -7.68 -10.62 -10.99
N ILE A 9 -6.40 -10.40 -11.28
CA ILE A 9 -5.29 -10.62 -10.34
C ILE A 9 -5.42 -9.66 -9.14
N THR A 10 -5.65 -8.37 -9.38
CA THR A 10 -5.80 -7.37 -8.30
C THR A 10 -7.02 -7.69 -7.44
N PHE A 11 -8.12 -8.09 -8.05
CA PHE A 11 -9.32 -8.50 -7.33
C PHE A 11 -9.08 -9.79 -6.52
N GLY A 12 -8.39 -10.78 -7.07
CA GLY A 12 -8.02 -12.00 -6.37
C GLY A 12 -7.13 -11.73 -5.16
N ILE A 13 -6.17 -10.80 -5.27
CA ILE A 13 -5.29 -10.41 -4.17
C ILE A 13 -6.04 -9.61 -3.11
N PHE A 14 -7.00 -8.78 -3.51
CA PHE A 14 -7.89 -8.11 -2.56
C PHE A 14 -8.70 -9.13 -1.75
N LEU A 15 -9.31 -10.13 -2.41
CA LEU A 15 -10.04 -11.19 -1.72
C LEU A 15 -9.13 -12.03 -0.82
N ALA A 16 -7.93 -12.38 -1.27
CA ALA A 16 -6.94 -13.10 -0.46
C ALA A 16 -6.54 -12.29 0.78
N THR A 17 -6.40 -10.96 0.64
CA THR A 17 -6.12 -10.04 1.74
C THR A 17 -7.26 -10.00 2.75
N CYS A 18 -8.51 -9.89 2.29
CA CYS A 18 -9.69 -9.96 3.15
C CYS A 18 -9.78 -11.30 3.88
N GLY A 19 -9.53 -12.42 3.18
CA GLY A 19 -9.50 -13.75 3.78
C GLY A 19 -8.42 -13.90 4.85
N THR A 20 -7.21 -13.40 4.56
CA THR A 20 -6.07 -13.43 5.51
C THR A 20 -6.39 -12.61 6.76
N ALA A 21 -6.96 -11.41 6.61
CA ALA A 21 -7.39 -10.57 7.74
C ALA A 21 -8.49 -11.25 8.56
N GLY A 22 -9.45 -11.92 7.91
CA GLY A 22 -10.49 -12.71 8.58
C GLY A 22 -9.91 -13.89 9.39
N ILE A 23 -8.95 -14.62 8.83
CA ILE A 23 -8.27 -15.73 9.52
C ILE A 23 -7.47 -15.21 10.73
N LEU A 24 -6.74 -14.11 10.57
CA LEU A 24 -6.01 -13.47 11.67
C LEU A 24 -6.94 -13.03 12.81
N HIS A 25 -8.14 -12.55 12.47
CA HIS A 25 -9.13 -12.20 13.48
C HIS A 25 -9.72 -13.44 14.16
N ALA A 26 -10.08 -14.47 13.38
CA ALA A 26 -10.64 -15.72 13.90
C ALA A 26 -9.66 -16.48 14.83
N THR A 27 -8.35 -16.33 14.60
CA THR A 27 -7.29 -16.90 15.45
C THR A 27 -6.98 -16.04 16.68
N GLY A 28 -7.60 -14.87 16.83
CA GLY A 28 -7.38 -13.95 17.95
C GLY A 28 -6.06 -13.19 17.89
N LEU A 29 -5.31 -13.25 16.78
CA LEU A 29 -4.06 -12.50 16.60
C LEU A 29 -4.30 -10.99 16.47
N ILE A 30 -5.45 -10.61 15.90
CA ILE A 30 -5.82 -9.22 15.65
C ILE A 30 -7.25 -8.92 16.14
N THR A 31 -7.46 -7.69 16.61
CA THR A 31 -8.79 -7.23 17.03
C THR A 31 -9.65 -6.86 15.83
N PHE A 32 -10.95 -6.65 16.04
CA PHE A 32 -11.86 -6.22 14.98
C PHE A 32 -11.40 -4.92 14.29
N TRP A 33 -10.83 -3.98 15.06
CA TRP A 33 -10.34 -2.71 14.54
C TRP A 33 -9.05 -2.84 13.71
N ASP A 34 -8.25 -3.86 13.99
CA ASP A 34 -7.01 -4.16 13.27
C ASP A 34 -7.27 -4.77 11.87
N ILE A 35 -8.50 -5.23 11.58
CA ILE A 35 -8.86 -5.84 10.29
C ILE A 35 -8.64 -4.83 9.16
N PHE A 36 -9.16 -3.61 9.31
CA PHE A 36 -9.02 -2.55 8.30
C PHE A 36 -7.56 -2.16 8.06
N SER A 37 -6.80 -2.07 9.15
CA SER A 37 -5.36 -1.78 9.09
C SER A 37 -4.59 -2.88 8.35
N THR A 38 -4.87 -4.15 8.66
CA THR A 38 -4.23 -5.31 8.02
C THR A 38 -4.52 -5.35 6.52
N ILE A 39 -5.77 -5.10 6.14
CA ILE A 39 -6.19 -5.02 4.74
C ILE A 39 -5.46 -3.89 4.03
N ALA A 40 -5.34 -2.72 4.66
CA ALA A 40 -4.63 -1.57 4.11
C ALA A 40 -3.14 -1.89 3.90
N ILE A 41 -2.45 -2.45 4.89
CA ILE A 41 -1.01 -2.78 4.78
C ILE A 41 -0.76 -3.74 3.62
N MET A 42 -1.50 -4.85 3.53
CA MET A 42 -1.32 -5.85 2.47
C MET A 42 -1.66 -5.28 1.08
N ASN A 43 -2.73 -4.48 0.95
CA ASN A 43 -3.04 -3.82 -0.33
C ASN A 43 -2.02 -2.75 -0.70
N GLY A 44 -1.47 -2.02 0.27
CA GLY A 44 -0.39 -1.08 0.07
C GLY A 44 0.86 -1.76 -0.52
N VAL A 45 1.24 -2.92 0.03
CA VAL A 45 2.31 -3.75 -0.53
C VAL A 45 1.99 -4.20 -1.95
N TRP A 46 0.76 -4.65 -2.22
CA TRP A 46 0.35 -5.04 -3.57
C TRP A 46 0.45 -3.89 -4.57
N LEU A 47 0.06 -2.67 -4.20
CA LEU A 47 0.19 -1.50 -5.06
C LEU A 47 1.65 -1.16 -5.38
N LEU A 48 2.58 -1.35 -4.45
CA LEU A 48 4.01 -1.20 -4.72
C LEU A 48 4.52 -2.25 -5.72
N ILE A 49 4.09 -3.50 -5.59
CA ILE A 49 4.39 -4.56 -6.56
C ILE A 49 3.81 -4.20 -7.94
N LEU A 50 2.56 -3.73 -7.98
CA LEU A 50 1.90 -3.32 -9.21
C LEU A 50 2.60 -2.13 -9.87
N ALA A 51 3.09 -1.17 -9.08
CA ALA A 51 3.91 -0.07 -9.55
C ALA A 51 5.23 -0.55 -10.19
N ALA A 52 5.93 -1.49 -9.55
CA ALA A 52 7.14 -2.08 -10.10
C ALA A 52 6.87 -2.83 -11.43
N VAL A 53 5.78 -3.60 -11.50
CA VAL A 53 5.35 -4.29 -12.73
C VAL A 53 5.01 -3.29 -13.84
N LYS A 54 4.38 -2.17 -13.51
CA LYS A 54 4.08 -1.09 -14.47
C LYS A 54 5.34 -0.38 -14.96
N HIS A 55 6.32 -0.16 -14.08
CA HIS A 55 7.59 0.46 -14.45
C HIS A 55 8.37 -0.38 -15.46
N ALA A 56 8.34 -1.71 -15.33
CA ALA A 56 8.96 -2.64 -16.27
C ALA A 56 8.27 -2.71 -17.65
N SER A 57 7.09 -2.09 -17.84
CA SER A 57 6.36 -2.10 -19.11
C SER A 57 5.57 -0.79 -19.31
N PRO A 58 6.26 0.35 -19.55
CA PRO A 58 5.66 1.68 -19.55
C PRO A 58 4.71 1.95 -20.73
N ALA A 59 4.87 1.24 -21.84
CA ALA A 59 4.13 1.49 -23.09
C ALA A 59 2.61 1.19 -23.05
N LYS A 60 2.05 0.75 -21.91
CA LYS A 60 0.69 0.19 -21.87
C LYS A 60 -0.19 0.64 -20.70
N TYR A 61 0.23 1.60 -19.87
CA TYR A 61 -0.55 2.03 -18.69
C TYR A 61 -0.81 3.53 -18.68
N GLU A 62 -2.09 3.91 -18.62
CA GLU A 62 -2.57 5.30 -18.56
C GLU A 62 -2.26 5.99 -17.23
N MET A 63 -2.13 5.23 -16.14
CA MET A 63 -1.59 5.71 -14.87
C MET A 63 -0.11 5.38 -14.77
N GLU A 64 0.69 6.43 -14.59
CA GLU A 64 2.13 6.33 -14.40
C GLU A 64 2.47 5.45 -13.20
N ALA A 65 3.45 4.56 -13.35
CA ALA A 65 3.92 3.65 -12.30
C ALA A 65 4.21 4.38 -10.98
N PHE A 66 4.68 5.62 -11.08
CA PHE A 66 4.94 6.50 -9.95
C PHE A 66 3.69 6.85 -9.13
N THR A 67 2.58 7.20 -9.78
CA THR A 67 1.32 7.51 -9.09
C THR A 67 0.81 6.29 -8.33
N VAL A 68 0.92 5.10 -8.91
CA VAL A 68 0.54 3.85 -8.23
C VAL A 68 1.44 3.57 -7.04
N ALA A 69 2.74 3.83 -7.16
CA ALA A 69 3.69 3.68 -6.05
C ALA A 69 3.33 4.61 -4.89
N ILE A 70 3.03 5.89 -5.16
CA ILE A 70 2.63 6.85 -4.12
C ILE A 70 1.39 6.37 -3.37
N TRP A 71 0.35 5.93 -4.08
CA TRP A 71 -0.85 5.38 -3.45
C TRP A 71 -0.53 4.16 -2.60
N GLY A 72 0.35 3.27 -3.07
CA GLY A 72 0.83 2.13 -2.30
C GLY A 72 1.51 2.54 -1.00
N VAL A 73 2.42 3.51 -1.03
CA VAL A 73 3.11 4.01 0.16
C VAL A 73 2.15 4.68 1.14
N ILE A 74 1.21 5.50 0.67
CA ILE A 74 0.21 6.17 1.52
C ILE A 74 -0.69 5.15 2.22
N ILE A 75 -1.22 4.18 1.47
CA ILE A 75 -2.11 3.15 2.02
C ILE A 75 -1.36 2.26 3.02
N LEU A 76 -0.11 1.91 2.70
CA LEU A 76 0.75 1.12 3.58
C LEU A 76 1.06 1.87 4.89
N GLY A 77 1.57 3.11 4.79
CA GLY A 77 1.91 3.90 5.97
C GLY A 77 0.68 4.30 6.80
N GLY A 78 -0.45 4.58 6.15
CA GLY A 78 -1.73 4.81 6.83
C GLY A 78 -2.21 3.56 7.58
N GLY A 79 -2.14 2.39 6.95
CA GLY A 79 -2.44 1.10 7.56
C GLY A 79 -1.56 0.83 8.78
N LEU A 80 -0.24 0.99 8.67
CA LEU A 80 0.70 0.85 9.78
C LEU A 80 0.42 1.82 10.94
N SER A 81 0.16 3.09 10.61
CA SER A 81 -0.15 4.10 11.63
C SER A 81 -1.44 3.77 12.37
N TRP A 82 -2.46 3.27 11.66
CA TRP A 82 -3.70 2.80 12.26
C TRP A 82 -3.50 1.59 13.18
N LEU A 83 -2.64 0.65 12.79
CA LEU A 83 -2.30 -0.51 13.63
C LEU A 83 -1.64 -0.06 14.95
N LEU A 84 -0.73 0.91 14.83
CA LEU A 84 0.03 1.45 15.96
C LEU A 84 -0.85 2.26 16.91
N LEU A 85 -1.87 2.97 16.40
CA LEU A 85 -2.86 3.66 17.23
C LEU A 85 -3.61 2.70 18.16
N GLY A 86 -3.90 1.48 17.69
CA GLY A 86 -4.61 0.47 18.49
C GLY A 86 -3.73 -0.28 19.50
N ARG A 87 -2.40 -0.27 19.33
CA ARG A 87 -1.45 -1.12 20.09
C ARG A 87 -0.38 -0.37 20.87
N THR A 88 -0.23 0.93 20.65
CA THR A 88 0.95 1.69 21.08
C THR A 88 0.59 3.17 21.29
N SER A 89 1.55 3.96 21.76
CA SER A 89 1.42 5.41 21.87
C SER A 89 1.03 6.07 20.54
N SER A 90 0.06 6.98 20.61
CA SER A 90 -0.39 7.80 19.49
C SER A 90 0.75 8.61 18.84
N LEU A 91 1.79 8.98 19.61
CA LEU A 91 2.97 9.64 19.05
C LEU A 91 3.71 8.76 18.04
N ILE A 92 3.86 7.47 18.30
CA ILE A 92 4.60 6.55 17.42
C ILE A 92 3.85 6.37 16.10
N ALA A 93 2.52 6.31 16.15
CA ALA A 93 1.68 6.27 14.95
C ALA A 93 1.85 7.55 14.10
N ILE A 94 1.80 8.72 14.73
CA ILE A 94 1.99 10.01 14.05
C ILE A 94 3.40 10.09 13.45
N CYS A 95 4.44 9.72 14.19
CA CYS A 95 5.81 9.69 13.70
C CYS A 95 5.96 8.75 12.49
N THR A 96 5.33 7.58 12.53
CA THR A 96 5.34 6.60 11.42
C THR A 96 4.71 7.18 10.16
N PHE A 97 3.58 7.87 10.31
CA PHE A 97 2.93 8.54 9.19
C PHE A 97 3.78 9.68 8.61
N ILE A 98 4.39 10.50 9.46
CA ILE A 98 5.28 11.59 9.04
C ILE A 98 6.50 11.03 8.29
N VAL A 99 7.11 9.95 8.79
CA VAL A 99 8.21 9.26 8.10
C VAL A 99 7.78 8.77 6.71
N THR A 100 6.57 8.20 6.61
CA THR A 100 6.00 7.78 5.34
C THR A 100 5.90 8.94 4.35
N LEU A 101 5.37 10.09 4.78
CA LEU A 101 5.29 11.30 3.95
C LEU A 101 6.68 11.83 3.59
N GLY A 102 7.63 11.79 4.52
CA GLY A 102 9.03 12.17 4.28
C GLY A 102 9.68 11.32 3.18
N ILE A 103 9.47 10.00 3.21
CA ILE A 103 9.97 9.09 2.17
C ILE A 103 9.38 9.45 0.81
N ILE A 104 8.06 9.70 0.74
CA ILE A 104 7.40 10.12 -0.50
C ILE A 104 8.00 11.44 -1.01
N ALA A 105 8.20 12.41 -0.12
CA ALA A 105 8.76 13.72 -0.47
C ALA A 105 10.20 13.61 -1.01
N VAL A 106 11.04 12.78 -0.39
CA VAL A 106 12.41 12.51 -0.87
C VAL A 106 12.39 11.86 -2.25
N ILE A 107 11.56 10.84 -2.45
CA ILE A 107 11.43 10.15 -3.74
C ILE A 107 10.93 11.11 -4.83
N ALA A 108 9.93 11.94 -4.52
CA ALA A 108 9.40 12.94 -5.44
C ALA A 108 10.43 14.01 -5.80
N GLY A 109 11.18 14.51 -4.82
CA GLY A 109 12.25 15.48 -5.04
C GLY A 109 13.40 14.91 -5.88
N ALA A 110 13.84 13.68 -5.59
CA ALA A 110 14.86 12.99 -6.37
C ALA A 110 14.43 12.80 -7.84
N ARG A 111 13.16 12.45 -8.06
CA ARG A 111 12.59 12.32 -9.40
C ARG A 111 12.58 13.65 -10.16
N ALA A 112 12.16 14.73 -9.50
CA ALA A 112 12.11 16.06 -10.11
C ALA A 112 13.50 16.56 -10.52
N TRP A 113 14.53 16.27 -9.72
CA TRP A 113 15.91 16.59 -10.06
C TRP A 113 16.39 15.80 -11.28
N GLY A 114 16.15 14.49 -11.35
CA GLY A 114 16.58 13.68 -12.50
C GLY A 114 15.88 14.00 -13.84
N SER A 115 14.84 14.83 -13.84
CA SER A 115 14.08 15.24 -15.04
C SER A 115 14.46 16.62 -15.60
N GLY A 116 15.36 17.37 -14.96
CA GLY A 116 15.87 18.67 -15.42
C GLY A 116 17.30 18.58 -15.90
#